data_AF-A0A1V9XKC4-F1
#
_entry.id   AF-A0A1V9XKC4-F1
#
_cell.length_a   1.000
_cell.length_b   1.000
_cell.length_c   1.000
_cell.angle_alpha   90.00
_cell.angle_beta   90.00
_cell.angle_gamma   90.00
#
_symmetry.space_group_name_H-M   'P 1'
#
loop_
_entity.id
_entity.type
_entity.pdbx_description
1 polymer ?
#
loop_
_entity_poly.entity_id
_entity_poly.type
_entity_poly.pdbx_seq_one_letter_code
_entity_poly.pdbx_strand_id
1 'polypeptide(L)'
;MTTSQKFFLHTLARQVYIHGGDFVLGSASWPEYDGGLMSSFGDVIVASMNYRLGRLGFLDAKSRSAPGNQGLLDQNLALNWIHDNIAAFGGDHGQVTLFGNDAGAASIGLHILSPLSAGLFKRAILQSGSAFWKLRLTKLDIGRYPLGTQGSGKVTNCSAFPRESRFSDRAVRPHWDGQNLRSFAPDDGVYRGLDYGEISAARGVDDTAGLLGPSYDNDFLPLNPHMSAAMGLFNDVQVLIGSNDNEGAWEFMRAHHWKNFTDAEHYKAINLLKFIKNFFEEFRFRSLIGVKATEGIYYYFASNLRGNDVQHNRQFAFDFIGDFVHTCPLTYFAETLADRNVSVNYYRSEFRRSVLI
;
A
#
# COMPACT_ATOMS: atom_id res chain seq x y z
N MET A 1 -57.29 14.18 -15.03
CA MET A 1 -56.71 13.57 -13.83
C MET A 1 -55.24 13.34 -14.10
N THR A 2 -54.40 14.19 -13.53
CA THR A 2 -52.93 14.16 -13.65
C THR A 2 -52.37 12.96 -12.89
N THR A 3 -51.83 12.00 -13.63
CA THR A 3 -51.08 10.89 -13.06
C THR A 3 -49.76 11.43 -12.54
N SER A 4 -49.67 11.59 -11.22
CA SER A 4 -48.43 11.85 -10.50
C SER A 4 -47.43 10.73 -10.82
N GLN A 5 -46.44 11.01 -11.67
CA GLN A 5 -45.20 10.22 -11.70
C GLN A 5 -44.53 10.35 -10.33
N LYS A 6 -44.71 9.33 -9.49
CA LYS A 6 -43.83 9.14 -8.34
C LYS A 6 -42.44 8.86 -8.91
N PHE A 7 -41.56 9.84 -8.89
CA PHE A 7 -40.12 9.59 -8.96
C PHE A 7 -39.79 8.68 -7.78
N PHE A 8 -39.60 7.39 -8.05
CA PHE A 8 -38.86 6.55 -7.11
C PHE A 8 -37.46 7.14 -7.05
N LEU A 9 -37.11 7.75 -5.93
CA LEU A 9 -35.73 8.10 -5.59
C LEU A 9 -34.97 6.78 -5.51
N HIS A 10 -34.40 6.34 -6.63
CA HIS A 10 -33.43 5.26 -6.61
C HIS A 10 -32.20 5.78 -5.89
N THR A 11 -31.99 5.27 -4.68
CA THR A 11 -30.80 5.56 -3.90
C THR A 11 -29.57 5.01 -4.63
N LEU A 12 -28.73 5.88 -5.18
CA LEU A 12 -27.55 5.49 -5.96
C LEU A 12 -26.52 4.80 -5.07
N ALA A 13 -25.71 3.88 -5.63
CA ALA A 13 -24.54 3.33 -4.94
C ALA A 13 -23.41 4.38 -4.91
N ARG A 14 -22.54 4.34 -3.90
CA ARG A 14 -21.54 5.38 -3.66
C ARG A 14 -20.16 4.78 -3.68
N GLN A 15 -19.31 5.29 -4.55
CA GLN A 15 -17.94 4.86 -4.69
C GLN A 15 -17.03 6.01 -4.26
N VAL A 16 -16.23 5.78 -3.23
CA VAL A 16 -15.29 6.75 -2.68
C VAL A 16 -13.88 6.31 -3.02
N TYR A 17 -13.23 7.09 -3.87
CA TYR A 17 -11.90 6.83 -4.37
C TYR A 17 -10.81 7.40 -3.46
N ILE A 18 -9.86 6.56 -3.06
CA ILE A 18 -8.63 6.97 -2.38
C ILE A 18 -7.45 6.71 -3.32
N HIS A 19 -6.75 7.78 -3.70
CA HIS A 19 -5.63 7.68 -4.66
C HIS A 19 -4.39 7.01 -4.05
N GLY A 20 -3.64 6.29 -4.90
CA GLY A 20 -2.34 5.70 -4.56
C GLY A 20 -1.17 6.68 -4.61
N GLY A 21 0.06 6.13 -4.67
CA GLY A 21 1.30 6.91 -4.81
C GLY A 21 2.28 6.77 -3.64
N ASP A 22 2.44 5.54 -3.11
CA ASP A 22 3.37 5.22 -2.01
C ASP A 22 3.28 6.14 -0.77
N PHE A 23 2.13 6.81 -0.56
CA PHE A 23 1.91 7.85 0.46
C PHE A 23 2.78 9.10 0.33
N VAL A 24 3.47 9.31 -0.79
CA VAL A 24 4.37 10.47 -1.03
C VAL A 24 3.96 11.33 -2.22
N LEU A 25 3.13 10.81 -3.12
CA LEU A 25 2.62 11.51 -4.30
C LEU A 25 1.16 11.12 -4.58
N GLY A 26 0.53 11.85 -5.50
CA GLY A 26 -0.83 11.60 -5.94
C GLY A 26 -1.75 12.79 -5.70
N SER A 27 -2.87 12.83 -6.41
CA SER A 27 -3.93 13.80 -6.22
C SER A 27 -5.25 13.22 -6.71
N ALA A 28 -6.35 13.54 -6.04
CA ALA A 28 -7.70 13.26 -6.51
C ALA A 28 -8.06 14.01 -7.81
N SER A 29 -7.29 15.03 -8.19
CA SER A 29 -7.49 15.83 -9.40
C SER A 29 -6.80 15.28 -10.65
N TRP A 30 -6.13 14.14 -10.55
CA TRP A 30 -5.44 13.53 -11.69
C TRP A 30 -6.45 13.06 -12.75
N PRO A 31 -6.20 13.34 -14.05
CA PRO A 31 -7.15 12.99 -15.12
C PRO A 31 -7.51 11.51 -15.19
N GLU A 32 -6.59 10.63 -14.78
CA GLU A 32 -6.80 9.17 -14.76
C GLU A 32 -7.88 8.75 -13.75
N TYR A 33 -8.24 9.62 -12.80
CA TYR A 33 -9.21 9.37 -11.74
C TYR A 33 -10.52 10.14 -11.92
N ASP A 34 -10.76 10.68 -13.12
CA ASP A 34 -12.02 11.33 -13.46
C ASP A 34 -13.20 10.34 -13.30
N GLY A 35 -14.04 10.60 -12.29
CA GLY A 35 -15.22 9.81 -11.97
C GLY A 35 -16.39 9.99 -12.95
N GLY A 36 -16.29 10.92 -13.91
CA GLY A 36 -17.37 11.29 -14.82
C GLY A 36 -17.96 10.10 -15.56
N LEU A 37 -17.12 9.28 -16.19
CA LEU A 37 -17.57 8.07 -16.91
C LEU A 37 -18.25 7.06 -15.99
N MET A 38 -17.68 6.81 -14.82
CA MET A 38 -18.27 5.86 -13.88
C MET A 38 -19.62 6.35 -13.34
N SER A 39 -19.75 7.65 -13.07
CA SER A 39 -21.02 8.26 -12.66
C SER A 39 -22.08 8.23 -13.76
N SER A 40 -21.69 8.41 -15.04
CA SER A 40 -22.64 8.44 -16.16
C SER A 40 -23.14 7.08 -16.60
N PHE A 41 -22.31 6.02 -16.47
CA PHE A 41 -22.66 4.67 -16.91
C PHE A 41 -23.13 3.75 -15.77
N GLY A 42 -22.71 4.02 -14.54
CA GLY A 42 -22.89 3.09 -13.42
C GLY A 42 -24.05 3.43 -12.47
N ASP A 43 -24.78 4.53 -12.68
CA ASP A 43 -25.75 5.07 -11.73
C ASP A 43 -25.18 5.13 -10.29
N VAL A 44 -23.97 5.71 -10.18
CA VAL A 44 -23.25 5.87 -8.91
C VAL A 44 -22.79 7.30 -8.69
N ILE A 45 -22.70 7.68 -7.42
CA ILE A 45 -21.96 8.89 -7.03
C ILE A 45 -20.51 8.52 -6.81
N VAL A 46 -19.61 9.25 -7.47
CA VAL A 46 -18.17 9.11 -7.30
C VAL A 46 -17.64 10.29 -6.51
N ALA A 47 -17.06 10.02 -5.35
CA ALA A 47 -16.35 11.01 -4.56
C ALA A 47 -14.85 10.65 -4.52
N SER A 48 -13.98 11.65 -4.53
CA SER A 48 -12.54 11.48 -4.33
C SER A 48 -12.04 12.57 -3.39
N MET A 49 -10.98 12.29 -2.62
CA MET A 49 -10.40 13.24 -1.68
C MET A 49 -8.89 13.34 -1.82
N ASN A 50 -8.38 14.54 -1.54
CA ASN A 50 -6.96 14.71 -1.25
C ASN A 50 -6.70 14.40 0.22
N TYR A 51 -5.53 13.83 0.50
CA TYR A 51 -5.01 13.67 1.84
C TYR A 51 -3.55 14.10 1.87
N ARG A 52 -3.04 14.53 3.04
CA ARG A 52 -1.65 14.94 3.16
C ARG A 52 -0.72 13.74 2.89
N LEU A 53 0.35 14.02 2.14
CA LEU A 53 1.36 13.05 1.73
C LEU A 53 2.72 13.33 2.39
N GLY A 54 3.65 12.38 2.26
CA GLY A 54 5.03 12.50 2.72
C GLY A 54 5.13 12.90 4.19
N ARG A 55 6.07 13.78 4.52
CA ARG A 55 6.29 14.24 5.91
C ARG A 55 5.08 14.98 6.46
N LEU A 56 4.35 15.71 5.62
CA LEU A 56 3.17 16.47 6.02
C LEU A 56 2.02 15.56 6.46
N GLY A 57 1.88 14.40 5.81
CA GLY A 57 0.85 13.41 6.13
C GLY A 57 1.26 12.39 7.17
N PHE A 58 2.53 12.02 7.24
CA PHE A 58 2.89 10.79 7.95
C PHE A 58 4.07 10.94 8.91
N LEU A 59 4.59 12.14 9.18
CA LEU A 59 5.61 12.30 10.21
C LEU A 59 5.09 11.84 11.58
N ASP A 60 5.72 10.80 12.13
CA ASP A 60 5.49 10.30 13.48
C ASP A 60 6.77 10.50 14.31
N ALA A 61 6.74 11.52 15.16
CA ALA A 61 7.81 11.83 16.10
C ALA A 61 7.46 11.41 17.53
N LYS A 62 6.41 10.61 17.74
CA LYS A 62 5.92 10.21 19.07
C LYS A 62 5.73 11.39 20.01
N SER A 63 5.20 12.48 19.46
CA SER A 63 4.92 13.70 20.20
C SER A 63 3.52 14.19 19.86
N ARG A 64 2.91 14.96 20.78
CA ARG A 64 1.62 15.62 20.53
C ARG A 64 1.63 16.49 19.27
N SER A 65 2.78 17.08 18.95
CA SER A 65 2.96 17.93 17.76
C SER A 65 3.19 17.16 16.46
N ALA A 66 3.47 15.85 16.50
CA ALA A 66 3.62 15.01 15.32
C ALA A 66 3.33 13.55 15.68
N PRO A 67 2.05 13.19 15.85
CA PRO A 67 1.65 11.87 16.34
C PRO A 67 1.57 10.79 15.25
N GLY A 68 1.92 11.12 14.00
CA GLY A 68 1.76 10.22 12.84
C GLY A 68 0.36 10.24 12.23
N ASN A 69 0.21 9.51 11.12
CA ASN A 69 -1.07 9.19 10.47
C ASN A 69 -2.01 10.35 10.10
N GLN A 70 -1.49 11.56 9.93
CA GLN A 70 -2.30 12.71 9.58
C GLN A 70 -2.99 12.58 8.22
N GLY A 71 -2.34 11.93 7.24
CA GLY A 71 -2.96 11.60 5.96
C GLY A 71 -4.14 10.62 6.10
N LEU A 72 -4.07 9.64 7.01
CA LEU A 72 -5.19 8.72 7.28
C LEU A 72 -6.32 9.42 8.03
N LEU A 73 -5.99 10.36 8.91
CA LEU A 73 -6.98 11.19 9.60
C LEU A 73 -7.67 12.17 8.64
N ASP A 74 -6.97 12.68 7.62
CA ASP A 74 -7.60 13.45 6.55
C ASP A 74 -8.62 12.60 5.77
N GLN A 75 -8.25 11.37 5.42
CA GLN A 75 -9.15 10.42 4.77
C GLN A 75 -10.36 10.12 5.67
N ASN A 76 -10.14 9.84 6.96
CA ASN A 76 -11.22 9.59 7.92
C ASN A 76 -12.16 10.79 8.06
N LEU A 77 -11.64 12.02 8.11
CA LEU A 77 -12.44 13.24 8.13
C LEU A 77 -13.29 13.38 6.85
N ALA A 78 -12.72 13.09 5.69
CA ALA A 78 -13.45 13.08 4.42
C ALA A 78 -14.55 12.00 4.41
N LEU A 79 -14.30 10.82 5.00
CA LEU A 79 -15.31 9.77 5.11
C LEU A 79 -16.47 10.16 6.04
N ASN A 80 -16.18 10.82 7.16
CA ASN A 80 -17.23 11.39 8.02
C ASN A 80 -18.03 12.46 7.25
N TRP A 81 -17.36 13.34 6.52
CA TRP A 81 -18.03 14.35 5.70
C TRP A 81 -18.95 13.70 4.66
N ILE A 82 -18.48 12.67 3.95
CA ILE A 82 -19.29 11.93 2.98
C ILE A 82 -20.47 11.28 3.69
N HIS A 83 -20.25 10.58 4.80
CA HIS A 83 -21.32 9.96 5.58
C HIS A 83 -22.42 10.97 5.95
N ASP A 84 -22.04 12.17 6.38
CA ASP A 84 -22.99 13.18 6.86
C ASP A 84 -23.66 13.99 5.73
N ASN A 85 -23.02 14.11 4.56
CA ASN A 85 -23.45 15.04 3.50
C ASN A 85 -23.90 14.37 2.21
N ILE A 86 -23.57 13.09 1.96
CA ILE A 86 -23.81 12.44 0.67
C ILE A 86 -25.29 12.34 0.30
N ALA A 87 -26.19 12.38 1.29
CA ALA A 87 -27.63 12.44 1.09
C ALA A 87 -28.07 13.68 0.29
N ALA A 88 -27.40 14.82 0.46
CA ALA A 88 -27.68 16.04 -0.30
C ALA A 88 -27.36 15.90 -1.80
N PHE A 89 -26.52 14.93 -2.17
CA PHE A 89 -26.15 14.61 -3.54
C PHE A 89 -26.95 13.43 -4.12
N GLY A 90 -27.99 12.98 -3.42
CA GLY A 90 -28.82 11.83 -3.84
C GLY A 90 -28.25 10.47 -3.43
N GLY A 91 -27.24 10.44 -2.57
CA GLY A 91 -26.69 9.22 -2.00
C GLY A 91 -27.39 8.78 -0.72
N ASP A 92 -26.89 7.70 -0.13
CA ASP A 92 -27.27 7.24 1.20
C ASP A 92 -25.95 7.05 1.98
N HIS A 93 -25.95 6.92 3.29
CA HIS A 93 -24.70 6.65 4.03
C HIS A 93 -24.44 5.13 4.20
N GLY A 94 -25.46 4.28 4.13
CA GLY A 94 -25.37 2.83 4.45
C GLY A 94 -24.82 1.89 3.37
N GLN A 95 -24.43 2.39 2.20
CA GLN A 95 -23.92 1.67 1.02
C GLN A 95 -22.69 2.36 0.42
N VAL A 96 -21.91 3.05 1.26
CA VAL A 96 -20.60 3.58 0.84
C VAL A 96 -19.66 2.40 0.55
N THR A 97 -19.05 2.42 -0.64
CA THR A 97 -18.00 1.51 -1.07
C THR A 97 -16.70 2.29 -1.22
N LEU A 98 -15.67 1.92 -0.47
CA LEU A 98 -14.33 2.45 -0.69
C LEU A 98 -13.65 1.71 -1.84
N PHE A 99 -12.93 2.43 -2.70
CA PHE A 99 -12.08 1.80 -3.71
C PHE A 99 -10.80 2.62 -3.96
N GLY A 100 -9.71 1.95 -4.31
CA GLY A 100 -8.42 2.60 -4.46
C GLY A 100 -7.35 1.63 -4.92
N ASN A 101 -6.25 2.17 -5.44
CA ASN A 101 -5.10 1.41 -5.88
C ASN A 101 -3.86 1.68 -5.02
N ASP A 102 -2.93 0.74 -4.96
CA ASP A 102 -1.60 0.96 -4.35
C ASP A 102 -1.72 1.48 -2.89
N ALA A 103 -1.18 2.65 -2.57
CA ALA A 103 -1.28 3.27 -1.24
C ALA A 103 -2.72 3.62 -0.85
N GLY A 104 -3.59 3.85 -1.82
CA GLY A 104 -5.01 4.02 -1.61
C GLY A 104 -5.68 2.70 -1.20
N ALA A 105 -5.34 1.59 -1.86
CA ALA A 105 -5.80 0.26 -1.45
C ALA A 105 -5.29 -0.12 -0.06
N ALA A 106 -4.02 0.21 0.25
CA ALA A 106 -3.48 0.02 1.59
C ALA A 106 -4.20 0.89 2.63
N SER A 107 -4.49 2.16 2.31
CA SER A 107 -5.29 3.05 3.16
C SER A 107 -6.66 2.44 3.47
N ILE A 108 -7.34 1.89 2.46
CA ILE A 108 -8.63 1.21 2.63
C ILE A 108 -8.48 0.02 3.55
N GLY A 109 -7.45 -0.81 3.36
CA GLY A 109 -7.12 -1.90 4.27
C GLY A 109 -6.94 -1.41 5.71
N LEU A 110 -6.29 -0.27 5.93
CA LEU A 110 -6.12 0.31 7.26
C LEU A 110 -7.43 0.89 7.82
N HIS A 111 -8.31 1.44 6.99
CA HIS A 111 -9.68 1.80 7.39
C HIS A 111 -10.52 0.58 7.78
N ILE A 112 -10.33 -0.58 7.14
CA ILE A 112 -10.97 -1.83 7.56
C ILE A 112 -10.56 -2.20 8.98
N LEU A 113 -9.29 -2.00 9.33
CA LEU A 113 -8.74 -2.35 10.65
C LEU A 113 -8.90 -1.25 11.71
N SER A 114 -9.20 -0.01 11.31
CA SER A 114 -9.27 1.14 12.20
C SER A 114 -10.64 1.22 12.90
N PRO A 115 -10.69 1.28 14.25
CA PRO A 115 -11.95 1.52 14.98
C PRO A 115 -12.54 2.90 14.66
N LEU A 116 -11.71 3.90 14.34
CA LEU A 116 -12.19 5.26 13.97
C LEU A 116 -12.98 5.30 12.66
N SER A 117 -12.95 4.22 11.87
CA SER A 117 -13.65 4.15 10.58
C SER A 117 -14.89 3.24 10.64
N ALA A 118 -15.26 2.78 11.84
CA ALA A 118 -16.39 1.91 12.06
C ALA A 118 -17.70 2.57 11.63
N GLY A 119 -18.48 1.84 10.84
CA GLY A 119 -19.79 2.30 10.35
C GLY A 119 -19.74 3.30 9.19
N LEU A 120 -18.56 3.76 8.76
CA LEU A 120 -18.45 4.77 7.69
C LEU A 120 -18.58 4.19 6.27
N PHE A 121 -18.41 2.88 6.11
CA PHE A 121 -18.49 2.20 4.81
C PHE A 121 -18.93 0.74 4.96
N LYS A 122 -19.49 0.17 3.90
CA LYS A 122 -20.02 -1.20 3.88
C LYS A 122 -19.21 -2.16 3.02
N ARG A 123 -18.51 -1.64 2.01
CA ARG A 123 -17.74 -2.44 1.05
C ARG A 123 -16.40 -1.79 0.74
N ALA A 124 -15.44 -2.61 0.35
CA ALA A 124 -14.09 -2.18 0.03
C ALA A 124 -13.57 -2.89 -1.22
N ILE A 125 -12.93 -2.14 -2.11
CA ILE A 125 -12.26 -2.62 -3.31
C ILE A 125 -10.77 -2.25 -3.21
N LEU A 126 -9.90 -3.24 -3.11
CA LEU A 126 -8.46 -3.05 -2.91
C LEU A 126 -7.71 -3.52 -4.16
N GLN A 127 -7.17 -2.56 -4.92
CA GLN A 127 -6.48 -2.83 -6.18
C GLN A 127 -4.96 -2.76 -5.96
N SER A 128 -4.26 -3.90 -6.03
CA SER A 128 -2.80 -3.97 -5.96
C SER A 128 -2.17 -3.42 -4.66
N GLY A 129 -2.92 -3.37 -3.56
CA GLY A 129 -2.40 -3.01 -2.22
C GLY A 129 -3.28 -3.55 -1.09
N SER A 130 -2.74 -3.61 0.12
CA SER A 130 -3.46 -4.10 1.31
C SER A 130 -2.95 -3.47 2.60
N ALA A 131 -3.64 -3.72 3.73
CA ALA A 131 -3.18 -3.28 5.05
C ALA A 131 -1.84 -3.89 5.47
N PHE A 132 -1.43 -4.99 4.81
CA PHE A 132 -0.16 -5.67 5.06
C PHE A 132 0.97 -5.16 4.18
N TRP A 133 0.68 -4.16 3.34
CA TRP A 133 1.68 -3.46 2.58
C TRP A 133 2.49 -2.52 3.46
N LYS A 134 3.77 -2.35 3.12
CA LYS A 134 4.83 -1.60 3.84
C LYS A 134 4.34 -0.63 4.94
N LEU A 135 4.26 -1.12 6.18
CA LEU A 135 3.97 -0.29 7.37
C LEU A 135 5.24 0.13 8.08
N ARG A 136 5.22 1.29 8.73
CA ARG A 136 6.31 1.75 9.59
C ARG A 136 6.17 1.23 11.02
N LEU A 137 7.29 0.74 11.53
CA LEU A 137 7.49 0.43 12.95
C LEU A 137 7.59 1.74 13.75
N THR A 138 6.84 1.84 14.83
CA THR A 138 6.72 3.06 15.64
C THR A 138 7.75 3.18 16.76
N LYS A 139 9.05 3.10 16.42
CA LYS A 139 10.25 3.19 17.31
C LYS A 139 10.27 2.22 18.51
N LEU A 140 11.38 1.47 18.63
CA LEU A 140 11.70 0.53 19.73
C LEU A 140 10.89 -0.78 19.79
N ASP A 141 10.75 -1.47 18.66
CA ASP A 141 10.96 -2.92 18.72
C ASP A 141 11.29 -3.56 17.36
N ILE A 142 12.40 -4.29 17.33
CA ILE A 142 12.85 -5.11 16.20
C ILE A 142 12.20 -6.49 16.35
N GLY A 143 10.93 -6.58 15.98
CA GLY A 143 10.23 -7.86 15.78
C GLY A 143 10.56 -8.41 14.40
N ARG A 144 11.53 -9.32 14.33
CA ARG A 144 11.90 -10.04 13.09
C ARG A 144 10.67 -10.77 12.54
N TYR A 145 10.45 -10.75 11.22
CA TYR A 145 9.60 -11.72 10.52
C TYR A 145 10.35 -13.07 10.44
N PRO A 146 10.01 -14.13 11.20
CA PRO A 146 10.73 -15.39 11.09
C PRO A 146 10.15 -16.27 9.97
N LEU A 147 10.54 -16.09 8.70
CA LEU A 147 10.18 -17.05 7.64
C LEU A 147 10.71 -18.45 8.00
N GLY A 148 9.79 -19.37 8.30
CA GLY A 148 10.08 -20.76 8.62
C GLY A 148 10.44 -21.53 7.35
N THR A 149 11.67 -22.03 7.27
CA THR A 149 12.10 -22.96 6.23
C THR A 149 11.62 -24.39 6.58
N GLN A 150 10.41 -24.76 6.19
CA GLN A 150 9.99 -26.15 6.11
C GLN A 150 9.05 -26.30 4.91
N GLY A 151 9.52 -26.95 3.84
CA GLY A 151 8.70 -27.35 2.71
C GLY A 151 9.34 -27.05 1.36
N SER A 152 9.81 -28.10 0.68
CA SER A 152 10.05 -28.09 -0.75
C SER A 152 8.73 -27.76 -1.48
N GLY A 153 8.53 -26.50 -1.87
CA GLY A 153 7.31 -26.07 -2.55
C GLY A 153 7.38 -24.62 -2.97
N LYS A 154 6.95 -24.34 -4.20
CA LYS A 154 6.85 -23.02 -4.86
C LYS A 154 6.46 -21.86 -3.92
N VAL A 155 6.98 -20.65 -4.20
CA VAL A 155 6.52 -19.37 -3.60
C VAL A 155 5.06 -19.03 -3.91
N THR A 156 4.39 -19.82 -4.74
CA THR A 156 2.92 -19.79 -4.88
C THR A 156 2.17 -20.23 -3.62
N ASN A 157 2.86 -20.70 -2.58
CA ASN A 157 2.25 -21.05 -1.30
C ASN A 157 2.49 -19.92 -0.27
N CYS A 158 1.56 -18.96 -0.21
CA CYS A 158 1.60 -17.81 0.71
C CYS A 158 1.54 -18.20 2.20
N SER A 159 1.24 -19.47 2.52
CA SER A 159 1.19 -20.00 3.89
C SER A 159 2.54 -20.03 4.63
N ALA A 160 3.65 -19.72 3.96
CA ALA A 160 4.98 -19.63 4.57
C ALA A 160 5.23 -18.32 5.37
N PHE A 161 4.26 -17.39 5.41
CA PHE A 161 4.37 -16.17 6.20
C PHE A 161 4.19 -16.45 7.70
N PRO A 162 5.06 -15.92 8.58
CA PRO A 162 5.15 -16.40 9.95
C PRO A 162 4.11 -15.79 10.86
N ARG A 163 3.58 -16.61 11.76
CA ARG A 163 2.77 -16.21 12.90
C ARG A 163 3.69 -15.99 14.11
N GLU A 164 3.80 -14.73 14.54
CA GLU A 164 4.44 -14.24 15.78
C GLU A 164 5.96 -13.97 15.79
N SER A 165 6.35 -12.95 16.56
CA SER A 165 7.74 -12.46 16.70
C SER A 165 8.09 -12.11 18.17
N ARG A 166 9.38 -12.22 18.51
CA ARG A 166 10.01 -11.75 19.77
C ARG A 166 10.94 -10.56 19.50
N PHE A 167 11.08 -9.73 20.53
CA PHE A 167 11.54 -8.34 20.59
C PHE A 167 13.07 -8.13 20.72
N SER A 168 13.58 -6.98 20.24
CA SER A 168 14.85 -6.37 20.67
C SER A 168 14.96 -4.87 20.33
N ASP A 169 15.50 -4.11 21.28
CA ASP A 169 15.58 -2.64 21.31
C ASP A 169 16.74 -2.02 20.54
N ARG A 170 16.45 -0.99 19.71
CA ARG A 170 17.38 0.13 19.47
C ARG A 170 16.66 1.47 19.28
N ALA A 171 17.12 2.48 20.00
CA ALA A 171 16.65 3.86 19.95
C ALA A 171 17.28 4.66 18.80
N VAL A 172 16.48 5.54 18.18
CA VAL A 172 16.93 6.53 17.19
C VAL A 172 17.25 7.85 17.89
N ARG A 173 18.44 8.41 17.66
CA ARG A 173 18.91 9.65 18.29
C ARG A 173 18.13 10.88 17.81
N PRO A 174 17.82 11.85 18.69
CA PRO A 174 17.25 13.14 18.31
C PRO A 174 18.37 14.09 17.88
N HIS A 175 18.45 14.45 16.61
CA HIS A 175 19.28 15.58 16.17
C HIS A 175 18.55 16.39 15.11
N TRP A 176 18.03 17.56 15.47
CA TRP A 176 18.20 18.82 14.74
C TRP A 176 18.13 19.94 15.77
N ASP A 177 19.12 20.83 15.69
CA ASP A 177 19.43 21.88 16.65
C ASP A 177 18.28 22.91 16.72
N GLY A 178 17.47 22.89 17.79
CA GLY A 178 16.59 23.99 18.23
C GLY A 178 15.47 24.51 17.32
N GLN A 179 15.36 24.11 16.05
CA GLN A 179 14.37 24.64 15.11
C GLN A 179 13.14 23.73 14.98
N ASN A 180 11.95 24.31 15.14
CA ASN A 180 10.68 23.59 15.02
C ASN A 180 10.42 23.29 13.54
N LEU A 181 10.17 22.01 13.18
CA LEU A 181 9.84 21.64 11.80
C LEU A 181 8.69 22.47 11.19
N ARG A 182 7.80 23.03 12.02
CA ARG A 182 6.68 23.88 11.62
C ARG A 182 7.06 25.31 11.22
N SER A 183 8.31 25.74 11.42
CA SER A 183 8.77 27.08 11.02
C SER A 183 9.32 27.13 9.60
N PHE A 184 9.46 25.99 8.93
CA PHE A 184 9.87 25.92 7.53
C PHE A 184 8.66 26.10 6.60
N ALA A 185 8.85 26.83 5.51
CA ALA A 185 7.90 26.90 4.43
C ALA A 185 7.78 25.53 3.71
N PRO A 186 6.62 25.15 3.14
CA PRO A 186 6.46 23.85 2.48
C PRO A 186 7.42 23.59 1.32
N ASP A 187 7.94 24.65 0.69
CA ASP A 187 8.94 24.64 -0.38
C ASP A 187 10.39 24.70 0.11
N ASP A 188 10.59 24.90 1.43
CA ASP A 188 11.91 24.76 2.03
C ASP A 188 12.38 23.32 1.88
N GLY A 189 13.68 23.17 1.62
CA GLY A 189 14.36 21.87 1.45
C GLY A 189 14.10 20.81 2.52
N VAL A 190 13.56 21.21 3.67
CA VAL A 190 13.16 20.35 4.79
C VAL A 190 12.01 19.42 4.45
N TYR A 191 11.14 19.82 3.51
CA TYR A 191 10.09 18.98 2.94
C TYR A 191 10.43 18.46 1.53
N ARG A 192 11.62 18.79 0.98
CA ARG A 192 12.11 18.22 -0.30
C ARG A 192 12.32 16.71 -0.20
N GLY A 193 12.25 16.04 -1.36
CA GLY A 193 11.93 14.61 -1.46
C GLY A 193 10.43 14.33 -1.65
N LEU A 194 9.70 15.29 -2.23
CA LEU A 194 8.35 15.09 -2.79
C LEU A 194 8.37 15.04 -4.33
N ASP A 195 9.47 15.44 -4.98
CA ASP A 195 9.68 15.30 -6.42
C ASP A 195 10.24 13.90 -6.73
N TYR A 196 9.61 13.19 -7.66
CA TYR A 196 9.93 11.79 -8.01
C TYR A 196 11.40 11.61 -8.42
N GLY A 197 11.98 12.63 -9.08
CA GLY A 197 13.40 12.65 -9.46
C GLY A 197 14.37 12.77 -8.29
N GLU A 198 13.99 13.53 -7.24
CA GLU A 198 14.80 13.73 -6.05
C GLU A 198 14.59 12.65 -4.99
N ILE A 199 13.39 12.05 -4.89
CA ILE A 199 13.14 10.85 -4.08
C ILE A 199 14.02 9.70 -4.55
N SER A 200 14.18 9.55 -5.86
CA SER A 200 15.17 8.65 -6.43
C SER A 200 16.56 9.10 -5.95
N ALA A 201 17.02 10.32 -6.26
CA ALA A 201 18.38 10.75 -5.92
C ALA A 201 18.74 10.73 -4.40
N ALA A 202 17.78 10.89 -3.50
CA ALA A 202 17.97 10.92 -2.05
C ALA A 202 17.99 9.52 -1.38
N ARG A 203 17.58 8.45 -2.09
CA ARG A 203 17.52 7.06 -1.58
C ARG A 203 18.88 6.45 -1.19
N GLY A 204 19.97 7.18 -1.37
CA GLY A 204 21.32 6.77 -0.95
C GLY A 204 21.99 7.63 0.12
N VAL A 205 21.42 8.77 0.54
CA VAL A 205 22.21 9.79 1.28
C VAL A 205 21.56 10.29 2.57
N ASP A 206 20.24 10.12 2.78
CA ASP A 206 19.58 10.64 3.97
C ASP A 206 18.70 9.58 4.67
N ASP A 207 18.87 9.42 5.97
CA ASP A 207 18.21 8.42 6.86
C ASP A 207 16.67 8.59 6.92
N THR A 208 16.13 9.56 6.18
CA THR A 208 14.78 10.10 6.32
C THR A 208 13.83 9.80 5.15
N ALA A 209 14.33 9.44 3.97
CA ALA A 209 13.50 9.13 2.79
C ALA A 209 12.79 7.76 2.88
N GLY A 210 13.36 6.80 3.63
CA GLY A 210 12.75 5.49 3.89
C GLY A 210 11.67 5.51 4.99
N LEU A 211 11.38 6.68 5.56
CA LEU A 211 10.51 6.90 6.71
C LEU A 211 9.25 7.67 6.33
N LEU A 212 8.51 7.31 5.27
CA LEU A 212 7.24 7.98 4.90
C LEU A 212 6.15 6.94 4.59
N GLY A 213 4.99 7.04 5.23
CA GLY A 213 3.90 6.04 5.23
C GLY A 213 3.22 5.80 6.60
N PRO A 214 2.16 5.00 6.68
CA PRO A 214 1.40 4.74 7.92
C PRO A 214 2.23 4.14 9.06
N SER A 215 1.80 4.45 10.29
CA SER A 215 2.36 3.94 11.54
C SER A 215 1.24 3.35 12.42
N TYR A 216 1.55 2.47 13.38
CA TYR A 216 0.56 1.89 14.32
C TYR A 216 0.92 2.23 15.77
N ASP A 217 0.17 1.74 16.76
CA ASP A 217 0.28 2.16 18.16
C ASP A 217 -0.09 3.66 18.29
N ASN A 218 -1.27 3.97 17.76
CA ASN A 218 -1.95 5.27 17.83
C ASN A 218 -3.47 5.07 17.72
N ASP A 219 -4.24 6.13 17.90
CA ASP A 219 -5.71 6.05 17.94
C ASP A 219 -6.33 5.49 16.63
N PHE A 220 -5.69 5.74 15.48
CA PHE A 220 -6.17 5.23 14.19
C PHE A 220 -5.86 3.74 14.01
N LEU A 221 -4.67 3.29 14.42
CA LEU A 221 -4.26 1.88 14.40
C LEU A 221 -3.70 1.48 15.76
N PRO A 222 -4.55 1.04 16.71
CA PRO A 222 -4.11 0.73 18.07
C PRO A 222 -3.15 -0.46 18.14
N LEU A 223 -3.26 -1.40 17.19
CA LEU A 223 -2.43 -2.59 17.11
C LEU A 223 -1.79 -2.69 15.73
N ASN A 224 -0.73 -3.51 15.66
CA ASN A 224 -0.16 -3.92 14.40
C ASN A 224 -1.26 -4.52 13.49
N PRO A 225 -1.41 -4.08 12.24
CA PRO A 225 -2.43 -4.58 11.31
C PRO A 225 -2.51 -6.10 11.15
N HIS A 226 -1.38 -6.81 11.19
CA HIS A 226 -1.38 -8.28 11.18
C HIS A 226 -2.05 -8.84 12.43
N MET A 227 -1.79 -8.26 13.60
CA MET A 227 -2.43 -8.67 14.86
C MET A 227 -3.91 -8.30 14.86
N SER A 228 -4.29 -7.10 14.43
CA SER A 228 -5.70 -6.69 14.33
C SER A 228 -6.49 -7.67 13.46
N ALA A 229 -5.98 -7.97 12.26
CA ALA A 229 -6.60 -8.92 11.34
C ALA A 229 -6.65 -10.34 11.94
N ALA A 230 -5.53 -10.83 12.49
CA ALA A 230 -5.44 -12.14 13.12
C ALA A 230 -6.28 -12.26 14.39
N MET A 231 -6.64 -11.17 15.06
CA MET A 231 -7.54 -11.19 16.23
C MET A 231 -9.01 -10.98 15.84
N GLY A 232 -9.31 -10.60 14.59
CA GLY A 232 -10.67 -10.29 14.17
C GLY A 232 -11.12 -8.90 14.59
N LEU A 233 -10.17 -7.99 14.86
CA LEU A 233 -10.42 -6.62 15.25
C LEU A 233 -10.47 -5.74 14.00
N PHE A 234 -11.60 -5.79 13.29
CA PHE A 234 -11.84 -5.04 12.08
C PHE A 234 -13.35 -4.80 11.84
N ASN A 235 -13.65 -3.89 10.92
CA ASN A 235 -15.02 -3.52 10.56
C ASN A 235 -15.69 -4.60 9.69
N ASP A 236 -17.01 -4.81 9.87
CA ASP A 236 -17.81 -5.73 9.05
C ASP A 236 -18.04 -5.17 7.64
N VAL A 237 -17.25 -5.64 6.68
CA VAL A 237 -17.21 -5.14 5.30
C VAL A 237 -17.17 -6.28 4.29
N GLN A 238 -17.71 -6.08 3.10
CA GLN A 238 -17.48 -7.00 1.97
C GLN A 238 -16.29 -6.52 1.16
N VAL A 239 -15.42 -7.44 0.73
CA VAL A 239 -14.16 -7.10 0.08
C VAL A 239 -14.07 -7.68 -1.32
N LEU A 240 -13.72 -6.84 -2.28
CA LEU A 240 -13.16 -7.24 -3.57
C LEU A 240 -11.68 -6.84 -3.57
N ILE A 241 -10.78 -7.78 -3.84
CA ILE A 241 -9.34 -7.54 -3.72
C ILE A 241 -8.60 -8.25 -4.84
N GLY A 242 -7.53 -7.67 -5.37
CA GLY A 242 -6.82 -8.34 -6.46
C GLY A 242 -5.54 -7.66 -6.90
N SER A 243 -4.79 -8.39 -7.72
CA SER A 243 -3.49 -7.99 -8.25
C SER A 243 -3.47 -8.08 -9.78
N ASN A 244 -2.47 -7.45 -10.39
CA ASN A 244 -2.14 -7.63 -11.80
C ASN A 244 -1.23 -8.83 -11.99
N ASP A 245 -1.16 -9.35 -13.21
CA ASP A 245 -0.26 -10.45 -13.57
C ASP A 245 1.23 -10.13 -13.47
N ASN A 246 1.59 -8.85 -13.47
CA ASN A 246 2.98 -8.41 -13.62
C ASN A 246 3.30 -7.18 -12.75
N GLU A 247 2.89 -7.20 -11.48
CA GLU A 247 3.12 -6.09 -10.52
C GLU A 247 4.61 -5.73 -10.41
N GLY A 248 5.48 -6.74 -10.40
CA GLY A 248 6.90 -6.51 -10.16
C GLY A 248 7.65 -5.88 -11.31
N ALA A 249 7.07 -5.80 -12.52
CA ALA A 249 7.73 -5.08 -13.60
C ALA A 249 7.78 -3.57 -13.35
N TRP A 250 6.72 -2.99 -12.81
CA TRP A 250 6.72 -1.59 -12.38
C TRP A 250 7.74 -1.39 -11.26
N GLU A 251 7.67 -2.23 -10.22
CA GLU A 251 8.61 -2.20 -9.09
C GLU A 251 10.07 -2.30 -9.52
N PHE A 252 10.37 -3.20 -10.46
CA PHE A 252 11.69 -3.36 -11.03
C PHE A 252 12.17 -2.06 -11.69
N MET A 253 11.31 -1.39 -12.47
CA MET A 253 11.62 -0.12 -13.13
C MET A 253 11.70 1.07 -12.17
N ARG A 254 11.25 0.94 -10.91
CA ARG A 254 11.44 1.99 -9.89
C ARG A 254 12.84 2.01 -9.30
N ALA A 255 13.57 0.91 -9.40
CA ALA A 255 14.89 0.76 -8.78
C ALA A 255 15.98 1.51 -9.56
N HIS A 256 16.93 2.15 -8.90
CA HIS A 256 17.96 2.98 -9.56
C HIS A 256 18.69 2.32 -10.73
N HIS A 257 18.95 1.03 -10.59
CA HIS A 257 19.75 0.26 -11.54
C HIS A 257 18.93 -0.39 -12.65
N TRP A 258 17.62 -0.11 -12.74
CA TRP A 258 16.75 -0.70 -13.77
C TRP A 258 17.22 -0.37 -15.19
N LYS A 259 17.80 0.83 -15.40
CA LYS A 259 18.30 1.28 -16.71
C LYS A 259 19.44 0.41 -17.24
N ASN A 260 20.08 -0.38 -16.39
CA ASN A 260 21.08 -1.35 -16.82
C ASN A 260 20.43 -2.59 -17.47
N PHE A 261 19.10 -2.70 -17.49
CA PHE A 261 18.33 -3.85 -17.99
C PHE A 261 17.49 -3.50 -19.23
N THR A 262 18.02 -2.63 -20.09
CA THR A 262 17.39 -2.24 -21.37
C THR A 262 17.63 -3.24 -22.50
N ASP A 263 18.54 -4.20 -22.32
CA ASP A 263 18.87 -5.25 -23.29
C ASP A 263 18.82 -6.65 -22.62
N ALA A 264 18.45 -7.65 -23.40
CA ALA A 264 18.37 -9.06 -23.04
C ALA A 264 19.63 -9.58 -22.35
N GLU A 265 20.82 -9.18 -22.82
CA GLU A 265 22.11 -9.61 -22.28
C GLU A 265 22.32 -9.25 -20.79
N HIS A 266 21.59 -8.25 -20.29
CA HIS A 266 21.69 -7.80 -18.91
C HIS A 266 20.86 -8.64 -17.93
N TYR A 267 19.94 -9.47 -18.40
CA TYR A 267 19.12 -10.38 -17.57
C TYR A 267 19.82 -11.71 -17.25
N LYS A 268 21.14 -11.79 -17.39
CA LYS A 268 21.95 -12.93 -16.92
C LYS A 268 21.87 -13.06 -15.40
N ALA A 269 21.94 -14.29 -14.92
CA ALA A 269 21.77 -14.61 -13.49
C ALA A 269 22.66 -13.76 -12.57
N ILE A 270 23.93 -13.55 -12.92
CA ILE A 270 24.87 -12.75 -12.12
C ILE A 270 24.44 -11.27 -11.97
N ASN A 271 23.85 -10.70 -13.03
CA ASN A 271 23.41 -9.31 -13.02
C ASN A 271 22.13 -9.17 -12.21
N LEU A 272 21.19 -10.11 -12.34
CA LEU A 272 19.97 -10.14 -11.54
C LEU A 272 20.25 -10.37 -10.06
N LEU A 273 21.26 -11.17 -9.71
CA LEU A 273 21.70 -11.35 -8.32
C LEU A 273 22.27 -10.06 -7.72
N LYS A 274 23.02 -9.28 -8.51
CA LYS A 274 23.48 -7.95 -8.08
C LYS A 274 22.31 -6.98 -7.94
N PHE A 275 21.40 -6.99 -8.92
CA PHE A 275 20.22 -6.15 -8.90
C PHE A 275 19.35 -6.41 -7.68
N ILE A 276 19.01 -7.67 -7.38
CA ILE A 276 18.11 -7.98 -6.25
C ILE A 276 18.74 -7.62 -4.90
N LYS A 277 20.06 -7.75 -4.77
CA LYS A 277 20.79 -7.26 -3.60
C LYS A 277 20.65 -5.75 -3.46
N ASN A 278 20.94 -5.01 -4.53
CA ASN A 278 20.83 -3.55 -4.54
C ASN A 278 19.38 -3.09 -4.30
N PHE A 279 18.40 -3.77 -4.89
CA PHE A 279 16.97 -3.51 -4.68
C PHE A 279 16.60 -3.64 -3.20
N PHE A 280 16.99 -4.74 -2.55
CA PHE A 280 16.67 -4.96 -1.13
C PHE A 280 17.36 -3.96 -0.20
N GLU A 281 18.54 -3.44 -0.57
CA GLU A 281 19.22 -2.39 0.18
C GLU A 281 18.58 -1.01 -0.07
N GLU A 282 18.31 -0.66 -1.33
CA GLU A 282 17.67 0.60 -1.76
C GLU A 282 16.31 0.79 -1.06
N PHE A 283 15.48 -0.25 -1.09
CA PHE A 283 14.15 -0.23 -0.46
C PHE A 283 14.17 -0.61 1.03
N ARG A 284 15.37 -0.85 1.60
CA ARG A 284 15.61 -1.21 3.01
C ARG A 284 14.88 -2.47 3.48
N PHE A 285 14.49 -3.35 2.57
CA PHE A 285 13.85 -4.63 2.89
C PHE A 285 14.73 -5.48 3.80
N ARG A 286 16.06 -5.46 3.62
CA ARG A 286 17.00 -6.17 4.52
C ARG A 286 16.90 -5.69 5.97
N SER A 287 16.72 -4.39 6.18
CA SER A 287 16.53 -3.81 7.53
C SER A 287 15.19 -4.22 8.13
N LEU A 288 14.15 -4.31 7.30
CA LEU A 288 12.78 -4.66 7.72
C LEU A 288 12.63 -6.14 8.09
N ILE A 289 13.17 -7.05 7.27
CA ILE A 289 12.97 -8.51 7.44
C ILE A 289 14.14 -9.19 8.16
N GLY A 290 15.28 -8.51 8.30
CA GLY A 290 16.46 -9.00 8.97
C GLY A 290 17.38 -9.86 8.09
N VAL A 291 18.64 -9.97 8.51
CA VAL A 291 19.72 -10.57 7.70
C VAL A 291 19.47 -12.04 7.36
N LYS A 292 19.04 -12.87 8.32
CA LYS A 292 18.81 -14.30 8.08
C LYS A 292 17.69 -14.56 7.06
N ALA A 293 16.58 -13.83 7.16
CA ALA A 293 15.48 -13.96 6.19
C ALA A 293 15.93 -13.47 4.81
N THR A 294 16.70 -12.39 4.76
CA THR A 294 17.26 -11.85 3.51
C THR A 294 18.19 -12.85 2.82
N GLU A 295 19.03 -13.57 3.57
CA GLU A 295 19.90 -14.63 3.02
C GLU A 295 19.09 -15.79 2.42
N GLY A 296 18.04 -16.25 3.12
CA GLY A 296 17.14 -17.29 2.60
C GLY A 296 16.42 -16.85 1.33
N ILE A 297 15.99 -15.58 1.26
CA ILE A 297 15.38 -14.98 0.08
C ILE A 297 16.37 -14.91 -1.09
N TYR A 298 17.61 -14.48 -0.85
CA TYR A 298 18.63 -14.45 -1.89
C TYR A 298 18.98 -15.84 -2.39
N TYR A 299 19.01 -16.85 -1.51
CA TYR A 299 19.20 -18.23 -1.90
C TYR A 299 18.02 -18.74 -2.76
N TYR A 300 16.78 -18.45 -2.34
CA TYR A 300 15.59 -18.77 -3.14
C TYR A 300 15.65 -18.12 -4.53
N PHE A 301 15.93 -16.82 -4.59
CA PHE A 301 16.07 -16.11 -5.86
C PHE A 301 17.16 -16.74 -6.73
N ALA A 302 18.36 -16.98 -6.18
CA ALA A 302 19.48 -17.57 -6.91
C ALA A 302 19.20 -18.97 -7.46
N SER A 303 18.55 -19.82 -6.67
CA SER A 303 18.24 -21.21 -7.04
C SER A 303 17.19 -21.36 -8.15
N ASN A 304 16.41 -20.31 -8.43
CA ASN A 304 15.37 -20.33 -9.46
C ASN A 304 15.81 -19.64 -10.77
N LEU A 305 16.99 -19.02 -10.79
CA LEU A 305 17.60 -18.49 -12.02
C LEU A 305 18.12 -19.62 -12.90
N ARG A 306 17.96 -19.48 -14.21
CA ARG A 306 18.39 -20.45 -15.22
C ARG A 306 19.48 -19.85 -16.09
N GLY A 307 20.73 -20.26 -15.85
CA GLY A 307 21.91 -19.96 -16.67
C GLY A 307 21.82 -18.67 -17.49
N ASN A 308 21.72 -18.83 -18.82
CA ASN A 308 21.57 -17.74 -19.79
C ASN A 308 20.13 -17.60 -20.35
N ASP A 309 19.12 -18.23 -19.73
CA ASP A 309 17.73 -18.10 -20.15
C ASP A 309 17.17 -16.73 -19.74
N VAL A 310 17.38 -15.75 -20.61
CA VAL A 310 16.99 -14.36 -20.38
C VAL A 310 15.49 -14.20 -20.18
N GLN A 311 14.66 -14.92 -20.95
CA GLN A 311 13.21 -14.75 -20.88
C GLN A 311 12.67 -15.28 -19.56
N HIS A 312 13.10 -16.47 -19.15
CA HIS A 312 12.76 -17.03 -17.85
C HIS A 312 13.26 -16.12 -16.72
N ASN A 313 14.53 -15.72 -16.75
CA ASN A 313 15.14 -14.94 -15.68
C ASN A 313 14.49 -13.57 -15.52
N ARG A 314 14.14 -12.90 -16.63
CA ARG A 314 13.40 -11.63 -16.58
C ARG A 314 12.02 -11.82 -15.95
N GLN A 315 11.24 -12.79 -16.45
CA GLN A 315 9.90 -13.00 -15.93
C GLN A 315 9.94 -13.40 -14.46
N PHE A 316 10.84 -14.31 -14.08
CA PHE A 316 11.04 -14.71 -12.69
C PHE A 316 11.42 -13.53 -11.80
N ALA A 317 12.25 -12.58 -12.27
CA ALA A 317 12.59 -11.40 -11.50
C ALA A 317 11.37 -10.49 -11.25
N PHE A 318 10.52 -10.31 -12.26
CA PHE A 318 9.28 -9.55 -12.12
C PHE A 318 8.28 -10.26 -11.20
N ASP A 319 8.07 -11.56 -11.38
CA ASP A 319 7.20 -12.35 -10.51
C ASP A 319 7.68 -12.29 -9.07
N PHE A 320 8.99 -12.52 -8.83
CA PHE A 320 9.58 -12.50 -7.50
C PHE A 320 9.38 -11.16 -6.78
N ILE A 321 9.64 -10.03 -7.46
CA ILE A 321 9.47 -8.70 -6.87
C ILE A 321 7.99 -8.40 -6.66
N GLY A 322 7.15 -8.72 -7.63
CA GLY A 322 5.70 -8.51 -7.55
C GLY A 322 5.07 -9.29 -6.41
N ASP A 323 5.47 -10.55 -6.25
CA ASP A 323 5.04 -11.42 -5.16
C ASP A 323 5.47 -10.86 -3.80
N PHE A 324 6.74 -10.45 -3.68
CA PHE A 324 7.27 -9.92 -2.44
C PHE A 324 6.61 -8.60 -2.02
N VAL A 325 6.39 -7.68 -2.98
CA VAL A 325 5.92 -6.32 -2.67
C VAL A 325 4.39 -6.20 -2.67
N HIS A 326 3.69 -6.88 -3.57
CA HIS A 326 2.24 -6.70 -3.79
C HIS A 326 1.44 -8.00 -3.61
N THR A 327 1.70 -9.03 -4.42
CA THR A 327 0.79 -10.19 -4.55
C THR A 327 0.65 -10.96 -3.24
N CYS A 328 1.75 -11.29 -2.55
CA CYS A 328 1.70 -12.08 -1.32
C CYS A 328 1.10 -11.29 -0.14
N PRO A 329 1.49 -10.03 0.14
CA PRO A 329 0.83 -9.24 1.18
C PRO A 329 -0.67 -9.04 0.94
N LEU A 330 -1.07 -8.91 -0.33
CA LEU A 330 -2.47 -8.76 -0.73
C LEU A 330 -3.26 -10.06 -0.55
N THR A 331 -2.73 -11.18 -1.05
CA THR A 331 -3.32 -12.52 -0.88
C THR A 331 -3.43 -12.88 0.60
N TYR A 332 -2.37 -12.65 1.38
CA TYR A 332 -2.36 -12.97 2.80
C TYR A 332 -3.39 -12.15 3.60
N PHE A 333 -3.60 -10.88 3.24
CA PHE A 333 -4.66 -10.08 3.84
C PHE A 333 -6.05 -10.64 3.48
N ALA A 334 -6.27 -10.98 2.21
CA ALA A 334 -7.52 -11.58 1.73
C ALA A 334 -7.86 -12.89 2.48
N GLU A 335 -6.89 -13.80 2.59
CA GLU A 335 -7.03 -15.07 3.32
C GLU A 335 -7.32 -14.82 4.80
N THR A 336 -6.60 -13.89 5.45
CA THR A 336 -6.81 -13.58 6.86
C THR A 336 -8.23 -13.06 7.14
N LEU A 337 -8.80 -12.27 6.24
CA LEU A 337 -10.18 -11.82 6.33
C LEU A 337 -11.17 -12.97 6.09
N ALA A 338 -10.94 -13.79 5.05
CA ALA A 338 -11.79 -14.93 4.72
C ALA A 338 -11.85 -15.97 5.84
N ASP A 339 -10.72 -16.26 6.49
CA ASP A 339 -10.61 -17.14 7.67
C ASP A 339 -11.48 -16.66 8.85
N ARG A 340 -11.92 -15.40 8.81
CA ARG A 340 -12.79 -14.75 9.80
C ARG A 340 -14.19 -14.45 9.28
N ASN A 341 -14.64 -15.22 8.29
CA ASN A 341 -15.98 -15.17 7.69
C ASN A 341 -16.32 -13.84 6.99
N VAL A 342 -15.31 -13.06 6.62
CA VAL A 342 -15.51 -11.91 5.73
C VAL A 342 -15.81 -12.41 4.33
N SER A 343 -16.80 -11.82 3.66
CA SER A 343 -17.04 -12.10 2.24
C SER A 343 -15.94 -11.44 1.40
N VAL A 344 -15.04 -12.26 0.87
CA VAL A 344 -13.91 -11.82 0.05
C VAL A 344 -14.02 -12.41 -1.36
N ASN A 345 -13.96 -11.55 -2.36
CA ASN A 345 -13.81 -11.93 -3.76
C ASN A 345 -12.41 -11.54 -4.22
N TYR A 346 -11.67 -12.49 -4.78
CA TYR A 346 -10.31 -12.25 -5.28
C TYR A 346 -10.32 -12.17 -6.82
N TYR A 347 -9.59 -11.21 -7.40
CA TYR A 347 -9.36 -11.15 -8.84
C TYR A 347 -7.87 -11.11 -9.19
N ARG A 348 -7.55 -11.60 -10.39
CA ARG A 348 -6.24 -11.46 -11.03
C ARG A 348 -6.45 -10.86 -12.42
N SER A 349 -5.82 -9.70 -12.67
CA SER A 349 -5.99 -8.96 -13.93
C SER A 349 -4.89 -9.31 -14.92
N GLU A 350 -5.30 -9.90 -16.05
CA GLU A 350 -4.42 -10.32 -17.15
C GLU A 350 -4.48 -9.36 -18.36
N PHE A 351 -5.35 -8.34 -18.29
CA PHE A 351 -5.60 -7.46 -19.42
C PHE A 351 -4.46 -6.48 -19.66
N ARG A 352 -3.91 -6.49 -20.89
CA ARG A 352 -2.94 -5.50 -21.37
C ARG A 352 -3.60 -4.59 -22.41
N ARG A 353 -3.68 -3.29 -22.12
CA ARG A 353 -4.20 -2.28 -23.07
C ARG A 353 -3.40 -2.32 -24.37
N SER A 354 -4.09 -2.27 -25.51
CA SER A 354 -3.44 -2.08 -26.81
C SER A 354 -2.72 -0.73 -26.84
N VAL A 355 -1.47 -0.73 -27.31
CA VAL A 355 -0.76 0.51 -27.62
C VAL A 355 -1.38 1.03 -28.92
N LEU A 356 -2.26 2.02 -28.82
CA LEU A 356 -2.60 2.84 -29.97
C LEU A 356 -1.38 3.72 -30.23
N ILE A 357 -0.58 3.35 -31.23
CA ILE A 357 0.57 4.11 -31.74
C ILE A 357 0.05 5.31 -32.51
#